data_AF-A0A948XYU3-F1
#
_entry.id   AF-A0A948XYU3-F1
#
_cell.length_a   1.000
_cell.length_b   1.000
_cell.length_c   1.000
_cell.angle_alpha   90.00
_cell.angle_beta   90.00
_cell.angle_gamma   90.00
#
_symmetry.space_group_name_H-M   'P 1'
#
loop_
_entity.id
_entity.type
_entity.pdbx_description
1 polymer ?
#
loop_
_entity_poly.entity_id
_entity_poly.type
_entity_poly.pdbx_seq_one_letter_code
_entity_poly.pdbx_strand_id
1 'polypeptide(L)' 'MAIKPKCNKCKKELKKFGAILLSPPDKKDLVKKFHLCQFCYKEIVNKMQSSADCKGMKK' A
#
# COMPACT_ATOMS: atom_id res chain seq x y z
N MET A 1 21.55 -9.72 10.75
CA MET A 1 20.99 -8.35 10.75
C MET A 1 19.90 -8.28 9.70
N ALA A 2 18.64 -8.09 10.10
CA ALA A 2 17.54 -7.97 9.14
C ALA A 2 17.52 -6.52 8.59
N ILE A 3 17.72 -6.37 7.28
CA ILE A 3 17.61 -5.08 6.60
C ILE A 3 16.17 -4.62 6.75
N LYS A 4 15.95 -3.53 7.50
CA LYS A 4 14.61 -2.96 7.68
C LYS A 4 14.18 -2.33 6.36
N PRO A 5 13.03 -2.72 5.79
CA PRO A 5 12.55 -2.10 4.57
C PRO A 5 12.31 -0.60 4.79
N LYS A 6 12.53 0.21 3.75
CA LYS A 6 12.21 1.64 3.76
C LYS A 6 10.79 1.83 3.25
N CYS A 7 10.06 2.76 3.83
CA CYS A 7 8.74 3.13 3.32
C CYS A 7 8.88 3.78 1.94
N ASN A 8 8.18 3.27 0.92
CA ASN A 8 8.21 3.81 -0.44
C ASN A 8 7.68 5.25 -0.54
N LYS A 9 6.76 5.66 0.34
CA LYS A 9 6.16 7.01 0.34
C LYS A 9 7.02 8.03 1.08
N CYS A 10 7.39 7.75 2.33
CA CYS A 10 8.10 8.71 3.18
C CYS A 10 9.62 8.48 3.28
N LYS A 11 10.16 7.43 2.64
CA LYS A 11 11.58 7.04 2.63
C LYS A 11 12.21 6.78 4.01
N LYS A 12 11.43 6.84 5.09
CA LYS A 12 11.85 6.52 6.45
C LYS A 12 12.00 5.01 6.63
N GLU A 13 12.96 4.60 7.44
CA GLU A 13 13.11 3.21 7.85
C GLU A 13 11.91 2.71 8.66
N LEU A 14 11.41 1.53 8.31
CA LEU A 14 10.30 0.90 9.01
C LEU A 14 10.81 0.33 10.34
N LYS A 15 10.58 1.08 11.43
CA LYS A 15 10.82 0.58 12.81
C LYS A 15 9.79 -0.47 13.22
N LYS A 16 8.58 -0.43 12.64
CA LYS A 16 7.48 -1.38 12.85
C LYS A 16 6.93 -1.80 11.49
N PHE A 17 6.49 -3.05 11.37
CA PHE A 17 5.78 -3.52 10.19
C PHE A 17 4.52 -2.69 9.98
N GLY A 18 4.40 -2.08 8.81
CA GLY A 18 3.23 -1.31 8.41
C GLY A 18 2.33 -2.14 7.50
N ALA A 19 2.20 -1.71 6.25
CA ALA A 19 1.43 -2.41 5.23
C ALA A 19 2.30 -2.70 3.99
N ILE A 20 1.96 -3.78 3.29
CA ILE A 20 2.49 -4.06 1.94
C ILE A 20 1.33 -3.86 0.97
N LEU A 21 1.48 -2.92 0.04
CA LEU A 21 0.55 -2.76 -1.07
C LEU A 21 1.06 -3.52 -2.29
N LEU A 22 0.14 -4.20 -2.95
CA LEU A 22 0.39 -4.95 -4.17
C LEU A 22 -0.41 -4.28 -5.30
N SER A 23 0.26 -4.02 -6.41
CA SER A 23 -0.41 -3.64 -7.65
C SER A 23 -1.15 -4.82 -8.28
N PRO A 24 -2.17 -4.58 -9.10
CA PRO A 24 -2.61 -5.60 -10.06
C PRO A 24 -1.42 -6.03 -10.96
N PRO A 25 -1.45 -7.25 -11.50
CA PRO A 25 -0.43 -7.72 -12.42
C PRO A 25 -0.39 -6.87 -13.69
N ASP A 26 0.82 -6.61 -14.19
CA ASP A 26 1.03 -5.98 -15.50
C ASP A 26 0.81 -7.00 -16.65
N LYS A 27 0.85 -6.54 -17.91
CA LYS A 27 0.77 -7.38 -19.13
C LYS A 27 1.79 -8.53 -19.18
N LYS A 28 2.86 -8.46 -18.39
CA LYS A 28 3.88 -9.51 -18.24
C LYS A 28 3.70 -10.39 -16.99
N ASP A 29 2.52 -10.35 -16.37
CA ASP A 29 2.19 -11.07 -15.13
C ASP A 29 3.05 -10.65 -13.91
N LEU A 30 3.59 -9.43 -13.94
CA LEU A 30 4.45 -8.92 -12.86
C LEU A 30 3.68 -8.04 -11.89
N VAL A 31 3.79 -8.34 -10.59
CA VAL A 31 3.19 -7.57 -9.48
C VAL A 31 4.23 -6.67 -8.82
N LYS A 32 3.90 -5.37 -8.69
CA LYS A 32 4.73 -4.41 -7.94
C LYS A 32 4.35 -4.42 -6.46
N LYS A 33 5.35 -4.55 -5.58
CA LYS A 33 5.20 -4.49 -4.13
C LYS A 33 5.69 -3.16 -3.56
N PHE A 34 4.90 -2.55 -2.68
CA PHE A 34 5.22 -1.29 -2.01
C PHE A 34 5.16 -1.46 -0.49
N HIS A 35 6.26 -1.16 0.19
CA HIS A 35 6.31 -1.16 1.64
C HIS A 35 5.88 0.21 2.16
N LEU A 36 4.86 0.25 3.00
CA LEU A 36 4.39 1.47 3.64
C LEU A 36 4.49 1.38 5.16
N CYS A 37 4.75 2.52 5.79
CA CYS A 37 4.60 2.64 7.23
C CYS A 37 3.13 2.80 7.60
N GLN A 38 2.79 2.49 8.86
CA GLN A 38 1.43 2.59 9.40
C GLN A 38 0.80 3.97 9.16
N PHE A 39 1.59 5.05 9.25
CA PHE A 39 1.12 6.41 8.99
C PHE A 39 0.72 6.62 7.54
N CYS A 40 1.62 6.27 6.60
CA CYS A 40 1.35 6.41 5.17
C CYS A 40 0.17 5.53 4.72
N TYR A 41 0.01 4.35 5.30
CA TYR A 41 -1.13 3.49 5.04
C TYR A 41 -2.45 4.13 5.51
N LYS A 42 -2.50 4.66 6.74
CA LYS A 42 -3.70 5.36 7.27
C LYS A 42 -4.13 6.52 6.38
N GLU A 43 -3.19 7.34 5.90
CA GLU A 43 -3.49 8.43 4.97
C GLU A 43 -4.13 7.94 3.67
N ILE A 44 -3.66 6.82 3.13
CA ILE A 44 -4.16 6.26 1.87
C ILE A 44 -5.56 5.68 2.08
N VAL A 45 -5.76 4.92 3.16
CA VAL A 45 -7.09 4.38 3.51
C VAL A 45 -8.11 5.50 3.67
N ASN A 46 -7.73 6.59 4.33
CA ASN A 46 -8.61 7.75 4.49
C ASN A 46 -8.98 8.39 3.14
N LYS A 47 -8.03 8.49 2.20
CA LYS A 47 -8.27 8.98 0.83
C LYS A 47 -9.13 8.03 -0.01
N MET A 48 -8.96 6.72 0.17
CA MET A 48 -9.75 5.71 -0.54
C MET A 48 -11.21 5.70 -0.05
N GLN A 49 -11.46 5.97 1.23
CA GLN A 49 -12.83 6.06 1.76
C GLN A 49 -13.62 7.25 1.20
N SER A 50 -12.95 8.35 0.83
CA SER A 50 -13.60 9.49 0.16
C SER A 50 -13.92 9.27 -1.33
N SER A 51 -13.59 8.11 -1.90
CA SER A 51 -13.90 7.75 -3.31
C SER A 51 -14.64 6.40 -3.42
N ALA A 52 -15.38 6.02 -2.36
CA ALA A 52 -16.28 4.87 -2.36
C ALA A 52 -17.60 5.11 -3.12
N ASP A 53 -17.55 5.82 -4.26
CA ASP A 53 -18.63 5.87 -5.26
C ASP A 53 -18.40 4.84 -6.38
N CYS A 54 -17.76 3.72 -6.06
CA CYS A 54 -17.94 2.51 -6.85
C CYS A 54 -19.04 1.69 -6.19
N LYS A 55 -20.29 2.01 -6.54
CA LYS A 55 -21.47 1.19 -6.26
C LYS A 55 -21.12 -0.26 -6.54
N GLY A 56 -21.37 -1.11 -5.55
CA GLY A 56 -21.08 -2.52 -5.66
C GLY A 56 -21.72 -3.13 -6.91
N MET A 57 -20.94 -3.89 -7.66
CA MET A 57 -21.52 -5.03 -8.38
C MET A 57 -21.87 -6.07 -7.31
N LYS A 58 -23.03 -5.87 -6.66
CA LYS A 58 -23.73 -6.95 -5.97
C LYS A 58 -24.57 -7.68 -7.03
N LYS A 59 -24.25 -8.96 -7.17
CA LYS A 59 -24.96 -10.05 -7.88
C LYS A 59 -24.90 -10.01 -9.40
#